data_AF-A0A0S2EJQ2-F1
#
_entry.id   AF-A0A0S2EJQ2-F1
#
_cell.length_a   1.000
_cell.length_b   1.000
_cell.length_c   1.000
_cell.angle_alpha   90.00
_cell.angle_beta   90.00
_cell.angle_gamma   90.00
#
_symmetry.space_group_name_H-M   'P 1'
#
loop_
_entity.id
_entity.type
_entity.pdbx_description
1 polymer ?
#
loop_
_entity_poly.entity_id
_entity_poly.type
_entity_poly.pdbx_seq_one_letter_code
_entity_poly.pdbx_strand_id
1 'polypeptide(L)'
;MNTAIRFVAYQLRRASRMRDPNEMFNDGMTFGERLADRVAVIGGSWSFIIGFTVFLVGWAVLNTVVLAANAFDPFPFIFLNLVLSMVAALQAPVIMMSQNRQAAKDRFEARLDYETNLRAEAQITQLGEELALLREEIRFLVSAETRRSGAELGFLDEGDAAEASRARPIHA
;
A
#
# COMPACT_ATOMS: atom_id res chain seq x y z
N MET A 1 -36.21 8.79 -11.43
CA MET A 1 -35.08 7.91 -11.79
C MET A 1 -33.67 8.44 -11.41
N ASN A 2 -33.54 9.54 -10.63
CA ASN A 2 -32.22 10.18 -10.35
C ASN A 2 -31.79 10.22 -8.88
N THR A 3 -32.61 9.70 -7.95
CA THR A 3 -32.33 9.77 -6.51
C THR A 3 -31.53 8.56 -6.01
N ALA A 4 -31.80 7.36 -6.54
CA ALA A 4 -31.10 6.13 -6.18
C ALA A 4 -29.62 6.15 -6.62
N ILE A 5 -29.34 6.67 -7.82
CA ILE A 5 -27.97 6.79 -8.35
C ILE A 5 -27.16 7.81 -7.53
N ARG A 6 -27.77 8.92 -7.10
CA ARG A 6 -27.12 9.91 -6.22
C ARG A 6 -26.85 9.37 -4.82
N PHE A 7 -27.71 8.50 -4.30
CA PHE A 7 -27.53 7.88 -3.00
C PHE A 7 -26.37 6.88 -3.00
N VAL A 8 -26.25 6.05 -4.04
CA VAL A 8 -25.14 5.11 -4.24
C VAL A 8 -23.82 5.87 -4.48
N ALA A 9 -23.84 6.95 -5.27
CA ALA A 9 -22.66 7.78 -5.52
C ALA A 9 -22.14 8.51 -4.26
N TYR A 10 -23.01 8.82 -3.30
CA TYR A 10 -22.61 9.43 -2.03
C TYR A 10 -21.95 8.42 -1.08
N GLN A 11 -22.41 7.16 -1.08
CA GLN A 11 -21.86 6.10 -0.22
C GLN A 11 -20.44 5.68 -0.64
N LEU A 12 -20.11 5.73 -1.93
CA LEU A 12 -18.78 5.40 -2.45
C LEU A 12 -17.71 6.49 -2.18
N ARG A 13 -18.11 7.69 -1.75
CA ARG A 13 -17.19 8.81 -1.45
C ARG A 13 -16.65 8.82 -0.03
N ARG A 14 -17.02 7.84 0.81
CA ARG A 14 -16.39 7.63 2.12
C ARG A 14 -15.08 6.86 1.94
N ALA A 15 -14.22 7.36 1.04
CA ALA A 15 -12.83 6.96 1.00
C ALA A 15 -12.27 7.25 2.39
N SER A 16 -12.01 6.16 3.12
CA SER A 16 -11.26 6.18 4.35
C SER A 16 -10.03 7.04 4.11
N ARG A 17 -9.96 8.17 4.83
CA ARG A 17 -8.71 8.90 4.97
C ARG A 17 -7.82 7.97 5.80
N MET A 18 -7.20 6.97 5.15
CA MET A 18 -6.22 6.09 5.76
C MET A 18 -5.15 7.04 6.26
N ARG A 19 -5.05 7.15 7.59
CA ARG A 19 -4.02 7.95 8.25
C ARG A 19 -2.68 7.43 7.73
N ASP A 20 -1.80 8.32 7.30
CA ASP A 20 -0.52 7.93 6.71
C ASP A 20 0.21 7.03 7.73
N PRO A 21 0.55 5.77 7.38
CA PRO A 21 1.29 4.87 8.26
C PRO A 21 2.55 5.52 8.83
N ASN A 22 3.16 6.42 8.08
CA ASN A 22 4.35 7.15 8.48
C ASN A 22 4.09 8.17 9.59
N GLU A 23 2.89 8.78 9.64
CA GLU A 23 2.50 9.67 10.74
C GLU A 23 2.26 8.88 12.04
N MET A 24 1.63 7.70 11.95
CA MET A 24 1.38 6.85 13.12
C MET A 24 2.68 6.33 13.76
N PHE A 25 3.72 6.09 12.95
CA PHE A 25 5.03 5.66 13.45
C PHE A 25 5.84 6.84 14.06
N ASN A 26 5.67 8.06 13.54
CA ASN A 26 6.44 9.24 13.97
C ASN A 26 5.96 9.87 15.29
N ASP A 27 4.70 9.65 15.68
CA ASP A 27 4.10 10.27 16.88
C ASP A 27 4.77 9.81 18.21
N GLY A 28 5.53 8.72 18.19
CA GLY A 28 6.23 8.17 19.38
C GLY A 28 7.72 8.51 19.50
N MET A 29 8.29 9.32 18.60
CA MET A 29 9.75 9.44 18.49
C MET A 29 10.41 10.31 19.56
N THR A 30 11.42 9.72 20.22
CA THR A 30 12.30 10.41 21.16
C THR A 30 13.27 11.36 20.45
N PHE A 31 13.83 12.32 21.19
CA PHE A 31 14.79 13.29 20.65
C PHE A 31 16.05 12.63 20.07
N GLY A 32 16.54 11.56 20.73
CA GLY A 32 17.72 10.83 20.30
C GLY A 32 17.53 10.11 18.96
N GLU A 33 16.35 9.53 18.74
CA GLU A 33 16.00 8.89 17.46
C GLU A 33 15.94 9.92 16.33
N ARG A 34 15.34 11.09 16.57
CA ARG A 34 15.29 12.18 15.57
C ARG A 34 16.70 12.68 15.21
N LEU A 35 17.61 12.75 16.18
CA LEU A 35 18.99 13.15 15.95
C LEU A 35 19.77 12.09 15.16
N ALA A 36 19.65 10.81 15.53
CA ALA A 36 20.31 9.70 14.86
C ALA A 36 19.91 9.62 13.38
N ASP A 37 18.63 9.80 13.05
CA ASP A 37 18.16 9.81 11.66
C ASP A 37 18.75 10.96 10.85
N ARG A 38 18.81 12.16 11.44
CA ARG A 38 19.43 13.31 10.76
C ARG A 38 20.91 13.05 10.50
N VAL A 39 21.63 12.49 11.47
CA VAL A 39 23.04 12.16 11.32
C VAL A 39 23.24 11.08 10.25
N ALA A 40 22.39 10.05 10.21
CA ALA A 40 22.45 9.00 9.18
C ALA A 40 22.18 9.53 7.77
N VAL A 41 21.18 10.41 7.62
CA VAL A 41 20.84 11.03 6.32
C VAL A 41 21.95 11.98 5.84
N ILE A 42 22.55 12.75 6.75
CA ILE A 42 23.66 13.66 6.42
C ILE A 42 24.93 12.87 6.08
N GLY A 43 25.27 11.86 6.88
CA GLY A 43 26.46 11.03 6.68
C GLY A 43 26.41 10.16 5.42
N GLY A 44 25.22 9.79 4.94
CA GLY A 44 25.02 9.00 3.71
C GLY A 44 24.96 9.80 2.41
N SER A 45 25.03 11.13 2.45
CA SER A 45 24.90 11.97 1.25
C SER A 45 26.21 12.07 0.47
N TRP A 46 26.12 11.94 -0.86
CA TRP A 46 27.24 12.17 -1.78
C TRP A 46 27.88 13.56 -1.62
N SER A 47 27.08 14.58 -1.30
CA SER A 47 27.59 15.94 -1.07
C SER A 47 28.45 16.04 0.20
N PHE A 48 28.11 15.28 1.24
CA PHE A 48 28.89 15.21 2.47
C PHE A 48 30.25 14.56 2.24
N ILE A 49 30.29 13.44 1.50
CA ILE A 49 31.54 12.73 1.17
C ILE A 49 32.50 13.65 0.42
N ILE A 50 31.99 14.38 -0.59
CA ILE A 50 32.81 15.31 -1.38
C ILE A 50 33.31 16.46 -0.52
N GLY A 51 32.43 17.11 0.26
CA GLY A 51 32.81 18.22 1.15
C GLY A 51 33.82 17.80 2.21
N PHE A 52 33.63 16.62 2.81
CA PHE A 52 34.55 16.05 3.80
C PHE A 52 35.92 15.77 3.17
N THR A 53 35.96 15.20 1.96
CA THR A 53 37.21 14.95 1.23
C THR A 53 37.96 16.24 0.92
N VAL A 54 37.25 17.28 0.44
CA VAL A 54 37.83 18.61 0.18
C VAL A 54 38.39 19.22 1.47
N PHE A 55 37.67 19.08 2.59
CA PHE A 55 38.15 19.54 3.89
C PHE A 55 39.44 18.82 4.31
N LEU A 56 39.52 17.49 4.19
CA LEU A 56 40.72 16.72 4.52
C LEU A 56 41.92 17.15 3.67
N VAL A 57 41.73 17.29 2.35
CA VAL A 57 42.79 17.77 1.44
C VAL A 57 43.20 19.19 1.78
N GLY A 58 42.23 20.09 2.03
CA GLY A 58 42.50 21.47 2.43
C GLY A 58 43.28 21.56 3.73
N TRP A 59 42.94 20.74 4.73
CA TRP A 59 43.65 20.65 6.01
C TRP A 59 45.10 20.18 5.84
N ALA A 60 45.30 19.13 5.03
CA ALA A 60 46.62 18.61 4.72
C ALA A 60 47.48 19.67 4.00
N VAL A 61 46.94 20.36 2.99
CA VAL A 61 47.62 21.43 2.26
C VAL A 61 47.95 22.62 3.18
N LEU A 62 47.02 23.04 4.03
CA LEU A 62 47.23 24.14 4.98
C LEU A 62 48.38 23.82 5.95
N ASN A 63 48.40 22.63 6.56
CA ASN A 63 49.42 22.26 7.52
C ASN A 63 50.79 21.97 6.88
N THR A 64 50.83 21.43 5.65
CA THR A 64 52.09 21.08 4.99
C THR A 64 52.72 22.22 4.20
N VAL A 65 51.93 23.01 3.48
CA VAL A 65 52.43 24.03 2.56
C VAL A 65 52.42 25.42 3.19
N VAL A 66 51.33 25.79 3.87
CA VAL A 66 51.15 27.16 4.38
C VAL A 66 51.82 27.34 5.74
N LEU A 67 51.65 26.36 6.63
CA LEU A 67 52.15 26.44 7.99
C LEU A 67 53.51 25.77 8.19
N ALA A 68 54.07 25.08 7.18
CA ALA A 68 55.33 24.31 7.14
C ALA A 68 56.27 24.37 8.38
N ALA A 69 56.73 25.55 8.81
CA ALA A 69 57.63 25.73 9.97
C ALA A 69 56.95 25.78 11.35
N ASN A 70 55.67 26.17 11.42
CA ASN A 70 54.80 26.20 12.61
C ASN A 70 53.55 25.32 12.39
N ALA A 71 53.73 24.14 11.79
CA ALA A 71 52.62 23.23 11.53
C ALA A 71 51.96 22.78 12.83
N PHE A 72 50.65 23.03 12.93
CA PHE A 72 49.85 22.62 14.09
C PHE A 72 49.66 21.10 14.12
N ASP A 73 49.52 20.47 12.95
CA ASP A 73 49.46 19.03 12.77
C ASP A 73 50.47 18.60 11.69
N PRO A 74 51.77 18.44 12.02
CA PRO A 74 52.80 18.01 11.07
C PRO A 74 52.54 16.60 10.54
N PHE A 75 53.01 16.30 9.33
CA PHE A 75 53.00 14.94 8.80
C PHE A 75 53.67 13.99 9.82
N PRO A 76 53.00 12.92 10.30
CA PRO A 76 51.92 12.14 9.68
C PRO A 76 50.46 12.45 10.12
N PHE A 77 50.15 13.68 10.55
CA PHE A 77 48.80 14.17 10.91
C PHE A 77 48.14 13.39 12.06
N ILE A 78 48.73 13.44 13.26
CA ILE A 78 48.24 12.71 14.43
C ILE A 78 46.88 13.22 14.89
N PHE A 79 46.67 14.55 14.85
CA PHE A 79 45.41 15.14 15.28
C PHE A 79 44.26 14.77 14.34
N LEU A 80 44.49 14.89 13.03
CA LEU A 80 43.52 14.46 12.02
C LEU A 80 43.14 12.98 12.18
N ASN A 81 44.13 12.10 12.36
CA ASN A 81 43.91 10.67 12.57
C ASN A 81 43.10 10.38 13.83
N LEU A 82 43.37 11.10 14.92
CA LEU A 82 42.61 10.96 16.16
C LEU A 82 41.12 11.30 15.95
N VAL A 83 40.85 12.44 15.30
CA VAL A 83 39.48 12.87 15.01
C VAL A 83 38.77 11.87 14.08
N LEU A 84 39.43 11.44 13.01
CA LEU A 84 38.89 10.44 12.09
C LEU A 84 38.56 9.12 12.79
N SER A 85 39.42 8.67 13.70
CA SER A 85 39.20 7.45 14.48
C SER A 85 37.99 7.56 15.41
N MET A 86 37.82 8.71 16.08
CA MET A 86 36.63 8.95 16.92
C MET A 86 35.34 8.97 16.09
N VAL A 87 35.36 9.64 14.93
CA VAL A 87 34.21 9.68 14.02
C VAL A 87 33.86 8.27 13.55
N ALA A 88 34.85 7.49 13.08
CA ALA A 88 34.65 6.12 12.64
C ALA A 88 34.10 5.20 13.74
N ALA A 89 34.58 5.34 14.98
CA ALA A 89 34.08 4.56 16.12
C ALA A 89 32.59 4.82 16.40
N LEU A 90 32.11 6.04 16.20
CA LEU A 90 30.70 6.40 16.36
C LEU A 90 29.82 6.03 15.17
N GLN A 91 30.40 5.72 14.00
CA GLN A 91 29.62 5.38 12.80
C GLN A 91 28.85 4.07 12.96
N ALA A 92 29.47 2.99 13.43
CA ALA A 92 28.82 1.68 13.50
C ALA A 92 27.55 1.68 14.40
N PRO A 93 27.56 2.28 15.61
CA PRO A 93 26.35 2.40 16.43
C PRO A 93 25.26 3.25 15.78
N VAL A 94 25.61 4.38 15.15
CA VAL A 94 24.63 5.25 14.47
C VAL A 94 24.00 4.54 13.27
N ILE A 95 24.81 3.81 12.50
CA ILE A 95 24.33 2.97 11.41
C ILE A 95 23.41 1.88 11.96
N MET A 96 23.80 1.18 13.03
CA MET A 96 22.94 0.15 13.65
C MET A 96 21.63 0.75 14.19
N MET A 97 21.65 1.92 14.81
CA MET A 97 20.44 2.58 15.30
C MET A 97 19.50 2.97 14.15
N SER A 98 20.03 3.53 13.06
CA SER A 98 19.22 3.89 11.89
C SER A 98 18.68 2.64 11.16
N GLN A 99 19.47 1.57 11.05
CA GLN A 99 19.04 0.28 10.51
C GLN A 99 17.96 -0.37 11.38
N ASN A 100 18.14 -0.41 12.70
CA ASN A 100 17.16 -1.03 13.61
C ASN A 100 15.82 -0.28 13.56
N ARG A 101 15.85 1.02 13.33
CA ARG A 101 14.67 1.85 13.13
C ARG A 101 14.00 1.65 11.77
N GLN A 102 14.77 1.57 10.68
CA GLN A 102 14.23 1.20 9.37
C GLN A 102 13.54 -0.17 9.43
N ALA A 103 14.18 -1.17 10.05
CA ALA A 103 13.59 -2.50 10.23
C ALA A 103 12.30 -2.48 11.08
N ALA A 104 12.22 -1.60 12.09
CA ALA A 104 11.00 -1.43 12.87
C ALA A 104 9.85 -0.84 12.03
N LYS A 105 10.16 0.15 11.18
CA LYS A 105 9.20 0.74 10.24
C LYS A 105 8.73 -0.28 9.20
N ASP A 106 9.65 -1.03 8.59
CA ASP A 106 9.32 -2.06 7.59
C ASP A 106 8.40 -3.13 8.19
N ARG A 107 8.66 -3.55 9.43
CA ARG A 107 7.79 -4.50 10.15
C ARG A 107 6.40 -3.93 10.45
N PHE A 108 6.28 -2.62 10.69
CA PHE A 108 5.00 -1.97 10.91
C PHE A 108 4.20 -1.91 9.62
N GLU A 109 4.82 -1.45 8.52
CA GLU A 109 4.19 -1.42 7.20
C GLU A 109 3.72 -2.81 6.76
N ALA A 110 4.57 -3.83 6.91
CA ALA A 110 4.20 -5.22 6.60
C ALA A 110 2.99 -5.73 7.40
N ARG A 111 2.83 -5.29 8.66
CA ARG A 111 1.65 -5.65 9.48
C ARG A 111 0.38 -4.97 8.97
N LEU A 112 0.45 -3.70 8.58
CA LEU A 112 -0.69 -2.98 8.02
C LEU A 112 -1.12 -3.56 6.68
N ASP A 113 -0.16 -3.91 5.83
CA ASP A 113 -0.43 -4.57 4.55
C ASP A 113 -1.10 -5.92 4.74
N TYR A 114 -0.61 -6.71 5.70
CA TYR A 114 -1.22 -7.99 6.06
C TYR A 114 -2.68 -7.83 6.53
N GLU A 115 -2.95 -6.88 7.43
CA GLU A 115 -4.31 -6.62 7.92
C GLU A 115 -5.24 -6.14 6.81
N THR A 116 -4.74 -5.29 5.91
CA THR A 116 -5.49 -4.82 4.75
C THR A 116 -5.82 -5.97 3.80
N ASN A 117 -4.88 -6.88 3.58
CA ASN A 117 -5.09 -8.04 2.74
C ASN A 117 -6.14 -9.00 3.33
N LEU A 118 -6.10 -9.27 4.64
CA LEU A 118 -7.13 -10.07 5.31
C LEU A 118 -8.53 -9.44 5.20
N ARG A 119 -8.62 -8.12 5.37
CA ARG A 119 -9.89 -7.39 5.19
C ARG A 119 -10.37 -7.44 3.74
N ALA A 120 -9.47 -7.39 2.77
CA ALA A 120 -9.82 -7.52 1.36
C ALA A 120 -10.32 -8.94 1.03
N GLU A 121 -9.65 -9.96 1.55
CA GLU A 121 -10.07 -11.37 1.39
C GLU A 121 -11.46 -11.61 1.97
N ALA A 122 -11.74 -11.10 3.17
CA ALA A 122 -13.07 -11.18 3.77
C ALA A 122 -14.15 -10.48 2.94
N GLN A 123 -13.86 -9.28 2.42
CA GLN A 123 -14.78 -8.54 1.54
C GLN A 123 -15.02 -9.26 0.21
N ILE A 124 -14.00 -9.85 -0.40
CA ILE A 124 -14.13 -10.64 -1.63
C ILE A 124 -15.00 -11.87 -1.38
N THR A 125 -14.79 -12.56 -0.25
CA THR A 125 -15.60 -13.72 0.13
C THR A 125 -17.07 -13.33 0.31
N GLN A 126 -17.35 -12.24 1.04
CA GLN A 126 -18.70 -11.73 1.22
C GLN A 126 -19.35 -11.35 -0.12
N LEU A 127 -18.63 -10.65 -1.00
CA LEU A 127 -19.13 -10.32 -2.34
C LEU A 127 -19.40 -11.58 -3.16
N GLY A 128 -18.58 -12.62 -3.01
CA GLY A 128 -18.79 -13.93 -3.64
C GLY A 128 -20.09 -14.60 -3.21
N GLU A 129 -20.41 -14.54 -1.91
CA GLU A 129 -21.67 -15.04 -1.36
C GLU A 129 -22.88 -14.26 -1.87
N GLU A 130 -22.82 -12.92 -1.86
CA GLU A 130 -23.89 -12.06 -2.39
C GLU A 130 -24.12 -12.32 -3.89
N LEU A 131 -23.05 -12.49 -4.68
CA LEU A 131 -23.15 -12.85 -6.10
C LEU A 131 -23.75 -14.24 -6.32
N ALA A 132 -23.48 -15.20 -5.43
CA ALA A 132 -24.08 -16.53 -5.50
C ALA A 132 -25.59 -16.47 -5.26
N LEU A 133 -26.04 -15.70 -4.26
CA LEU A 133 -27.47 -15.48 -3.97
C LEU A 133 -28.19 -14.80 -5.15
N LEU A 134 -27.60 -13.73 -5.71
CA LEU A 134 -28.17 -13.05 -6.87
C LEU A 134 -28.28 -13.98 -8.09
N ARG A 135 -27.28 -14.85 -8.31
CA ARG A 135 -27.32 -15.85 -9.40
C ARG A 135 -28.43 -16.87 -9.21
N GLU A 136 -28.70 -17.28 -7.98
CA GLU A 136 -29.80 -18.20 -7.66
C GLU A 136 -31.16 -17.54 -7.89
N GLU A 137 -31.34 -16.29 -7.45
CA GLU A 137 -32.57 -15.55 -7.66
C GLU A 137 -32.86 -15.31 -9.15
N ILE A 138 -31.85 -14.91 -9.93
CA ILE A 138 -31.98 -14.79 -11.39
C ILE A 138 -32.38 -16.13 -12.01
N ARG A 139 -31.76 -17.25 -11.60
CA ARG A 139 -32.09 -18.58 -12.11
C ARG A 139 -33.53 -18.96 -11.78
N PHE A 140 -33.99 -18.65 -10.57
CA PHE A 140 -35.37 -18.88 -10.15
C PHE A 140 -36.35 -18.09 -11.02
N LEU A 141 -36.14 -16.78 -11.19
CA LEU A 141 -36.99 -15.92 -12.02
C LEU A 141 -37.05 -16.37 -13.48
N VAL A 142 -35.90 -16.72 -14.07
CA VAL A 142 -35.83 -17.26 -15.44
C VAL A 142 -36.62 -18.57 -15.55
N SER A 143 -36.49 -19.48 -14.58
CA SER A 143 -37.22 -20.74 -14.59
C SER A 143 -38.73 -20.57 -14.42
N ALA A 144 -39.16 -19.56 -13.66
CA ALA A 144 -40.56 -19.22 -13.46
C ALA A 144 -41.18 -18.66 -14.75
N GLU A 145 -40.47 -17.77 -15.44
CA GLU A 145 -40.91 -17.20 -16.73
C GLU A 145 -41.02 -18.29 -17.81
N THR A 146 -40.01 -19.15 -17.94
CA THR A 146 -40.05 -20.28 -18.90
C THR A 146 -41.26 -21.20 -18.65
N ARG A 147 -41.62 -21.44 -17.39
CA ARG A 147 -42.78 -22.27 -17.03
C ARG A 147 -44.09 -21.57 -17.38
N ARG A 148 -44.15 -20.25 -17.22
CA ARG A 148 -45.31 -19.42 -17.55
C ARG A 148 -45.54 -19.37 -19.07
N SER A 149 -44.51 -19.07 -19.84
CA SER A 149 -44.57 -19.08 -21.31
C SER A 149 -44.87 -20.48 -21.86
N GLY A 150 -44.32 -21.53 -21.25
CA GLY A 150 -44.61 -22.92 -21.62
C GLY A 150 -46.06 -23.32 -21.34
N ALA A 151 -46.64 -22.87 -20.21
CA ALA A 151 -48.05 -23.11 -19.90
C ALA A 151 -48.99 -22.36 -20.85
N GLU A 152 -48.68 -21.09 -21.18
CA GLU A 152 -49.47 -20.33 -22.18
C GLU A 152 -49.45 -21.00 -23.55
N LEU A 153 -48.29 -21.47 -24.02
CA LEU A 153 -48.19 -22.21 -25.29
C LEU A 153 -48.96 -23.54 -25.28
N GLY A 154 -48.96 -24.27 -24.16
CA GLY A 154 -49.74 -25.51 -24.01
C GLY A 154 -51.26 -25.27 -23.99
N PHE A 155 -51.71 -24.19 -23.35
CA PHE A 155 -53.12 -23.79 -23.36
C PHE A 155 -53.61 -23.36 -24.75
N LEU A 156 -52.73 -22.77 -25.57
CA LEU A 156 -53.07 -22.42 -26.95
C LEU A 156 -53.18 -23.67 -27.84
N ASP A 157 -52.30 -24.66 -27.67
CA ASP A 157 -52.35 -25.94 -28.41
C ASP A 157 -53.57 -26.81 -28.03
N GLU A 158 -53.92 -26.88 -26.74
CA GLU A 158 -55.15 -27.57 -26.30
C GLU A 158 -56.43 -26.84 -26.74
N GLY A 159 -56.41 -25.50 -26.77
CA GLY A 159 -57.51 -24.68 -27.29
C GLY A 159 -57.77 -24.95 -28.78
N ASP A 160 -56.71 -24.92 -29.59
CA ASP A 160 -56.77 -25.21 -31.03
C ASP A 160 -57.17 -26.66 -31.30
N ALA A 161 -56.70 -27.63 -30.51
CA ALA A 161 -57.07 -29.05 -30.64
C ALA A 161 -58.53 -29.32 -30.24
N ALA A 162 -59.03 -28.68 -29.18
CA ALA A 162 -60.43 -28.78 -28.75
C ALA A 162 -61.38 -28.13 -29.77
N GLU A 163 -60.98 -27.02 -30.37
CA GLU A 163 -61.74 -26.34 -31.44
C GLU A 163 -61.74 -27.15 -32.74
N ALA A 164 -60.60 -27.75 -33.13
CA ALA A 164 -60.49 -28.64 -34.28
C ALA A 164 -61.29 -29.95 -34.12
N SER A 165 -61.43 -30.47 -32.90
CA SER A 165 -62.26 -31.64 -32.60
C SER A 165 -63.76 -31.32 -32.69
N ARG A 166 -64.17 -30.14 -32.23
CA ARG A 166 -65.56 -29.65 -32.33
C ARG A 166 -66.01 -29.38 -33.76
N ALA A 167 -65.08 -29.04 -34.65
CA ALA A 167 -65.34 -28.75 -36.05
C ALA A 167 -65.50 -30.00 -36.94
N ARG A 168 -65.36 -31.23 -36.41
CA ARG A 168 -65.58 -32.46 -37.19
C ARG A 168 -67.08 -32.79 -37.27
N PRO A 169 -67.73 -32.70 -38.45
CA PRO A 169 -69.13 -33.06 -38.59
C PRO A 169 -69.29 -34.57 -38.46
N ILE A 170 -70.25 -34.99 -37.63
CA ILE A 170 -70.68 -36.38 -37.48
C ILE A 170 -71.36 -36.78 -38.78
N HIS A 171 -70.62 -37.43 -39.70
CA HIS A 171 -71.23 -38.11 -40.84
C HIS A 171 -71.48 -39.57 -40.49
N ALA A 172 -72.78 -39.90 -40.55
CA ALA A 172 -73.40 -41.21 -40.48
C ALA A 172 -73.03 -42.12 -41.66
#